data_AF-A0A8T2CF74-F1
#
_entry.id   AF-A0A8T2CF74-F1
#
_cell.length_a   1.000
_cell.length_b   1.000
_cell.length_c   1.000
_cell.angle_alpha   90.00
_cell.angle_beta   90.00
_cell.angle_gamma   90.00
#
_symmetry.space_group_name_H-M   'P 1'
#
loop_
_entity.id
_entity.type
_entity.pdbx_description
1 polymer ?
#
loop_
_entity_poly.entity_id
_entity_poly.type
_entity_poly.pdbx_seq_one_letter_code
_entity_poly.pdbx_strand_id
1 'polypeptide(L)'
;MNSLGGIRSWPANWRSTTASMTTTESVRKIPQVLTVAGSDSGAGAGIQADLKVCAARGVYCASVITAVTAQNTRGVQSVHLLPPEFVSEQLKSVLSDFDFDVVKTGMLPSTEIVEVLLQNLSDFPVRALVVDPVMVSTSGHVLAGSSILSIFRERLLPIADIITPNVKEASALLGGFRIETVADMRSAAKSLHEMGPRFVLVKGGDLPDSSDSVDVYFDGKEFHELRSPRIATRNTHGTGCTLASCIAAELAKGSSMLSAVKVAKRFVDNALDYSKDIAIGSGMQGPFDHFFGLKKDPQSSRCSIFNPDDLFLYAVTDSRMNKKWNRSIVDAVKAAIEGGATIIQLRFDHVCCNWSFNSFVSLSYGSPKDISVLLQGERSRNTGVSRRSKSMH
;
A
#
# COMPACT_ATOMS: atom_id res chain seq x y z
N MET A 1 1.75 37.54 -31.91
CA MET A 1 2.63 36.57 -32.60
C MET A 1 3.44 35.86 -31.54
N ASN A 2 3.16 34.57 -31.38
CA ASN A 2 3.57 33.73 -30.26
C ASN A 2 5.07 33.43 -30.25
N SER A 3 5.74 33.63 -29.11
CA SER A 3 7.02 33.00 -28.81
C SER A 3 6.76 31.71 -28.02
N LEU A 4 6.68 30.59 -28.73
CA LEU A 4 6.60 29.26 -28.15
C LEU A 4 7.98 28.86 -27.62
N GLY A 5 8.04 28.69 -26.29
CA GLY A 5 9.19 28.15 -25.57
C GLY A 5 9.46 26.69 -25.95
N GLY A 6 10.75 26.37 -26.08
CA GLY A 6 11.24 25.07 -26.51
C GLY A 6 10.86 23.95 -25.54
N ILE A 7 10.27 22.90 -26.11
CA ILE A 7 10.11 21.59 -25.49
C ILE A 7 11.50 20.97 -25.39
N ARG A 8 12.02 20.78 -24.17
CA ARG A 8 13.24 20.00 -23.94
C ARG A 8 12.87 18.51 -23.88
N SER A 9 13.16 17.80 -24.96
CA SER A 9 13.15 16.34 -25.03
C SER A 9 14.39 15.77 -24.34
N TRP A 10 14.21 14.72 -23.54
CA TRP A 10 15.28 13.95 -22.91
C TRP A 10 15.85 12.91 -23.89
N PRO A 11 17.17 12.67 -23.98
CA PRO A 11 17.73 11.72 -24.93
C PRO A 11 17.54 10.27 -24.47
N ALA A 12 17.01 9.43 -25.36
CA ALA A 12 16.91 7.99 -25.20
C ALA A 12 18.21 7.32 -25.71
N ASN A 13 19.11 6.97 -24.80
CA ASN A 13 20.32 6.22 -25.13
C ASN A 13 20.26 4.85 -24.45
N TRP A 14 19.76 3.84 -25.16
CA TRP A 14 19.86 2.44 -24.77
C TRP A 14 21.20 1.89 -25.31
N ARG A 15 22.05 1.34 -24.44
CA ARG A 15 23.26 0.62 -24.84
C ARG A 15 22.94 -0.87 -24.93
N SER A 16 23.12 -1.45 -26.12
CA SER A 16 23.13 -2.89 -26.32
C SER A 16 24.34 -3.50 -25.60
N THR A 17 24.09 -4.46 -24.71
CA THR A 17 25.16 -5.23 -24.06
C THR A 17 25.04 -6.68 -24.52
N THR A 18 26.05 -7.14 -25.25
CA THR A 18 26.26 -8.54 -25.61
C THR A 18 26.50 -9.36 -24.34
N ALA A 19 25.72 -10.43 -24.18
CA ALA A 19 25.74 -11.27 -23.00
C ALA A 19 27.03 -12.12 -22.93
N SER A 20 27.82 -11.88 -21.88
CA SER A 20 28.77 -12.87 -21.35
C SER A 20 28.10 -13.53 -20.15
N MET A 21 27.90 -14.85 -20.22
CA MET A 21 27.33 -15.63 -19.12
C MET A 21 28.35 -15.77 -17.99
N THR A 22 28.30 -14.84 -17.04
CA THR A 22 28.79 -15.04 -15.68
C THR A 22 27.59 -15.16 -14.76
N THR A 23 27.51 -16.27 -14.01
CA THR A 23 26.54 -16.46 -12.93
C THR A 23 26.82 -15.45 -11.82
N THR A 24 26.22 -14.27 -11.91
CA THR A 24 26.16 -13.31 -10.82
C THR A 24 25.02 -13.71 -9.88
N GLU A 25 25.34 -13.97 -8.62
CA GLU A 25 24.33 -13.95 -7.55
C GLU A 25 23.63 -12.59 -7.63
N SER A 26 22.35 -12.60 -8.01
CA SER A 26 21.58 -11.37 -8.12
C SER A 26 21.41 -10.79 -6.71
N VAL A 27 22.15 -9.73 -6.39
CA VAL A 27 21.95 -8.97 -5.16
C VAL A 27 20.48 -8.54 -5.10
N ARG A 28 19.78 -8.97 -4.06
CA ARG A 28 18.35 -8.66 -3.90
C ARG A 28 18.20 -7.18 -3.56
N LYS A 29 17.82 -6.35 -4.54
CA LYS A 29 17.52 -4.93 -4.31
C LYS A 29 16.23 -4.82 -3.49
N ILE A 30 16.34 -4.31 -2.27
CA ILE A 30 15.19 -4.05 -1.40
C ILE A 30 14.66 -2.65 -1.75
N PRO A 31 13.33 -2.46 -1.93
CA PRO A 31 12.75 -1.13 -2.13
C PRO A 31 13.06 -0.21 -0.95
N GLN A 32 13.38 1.04 -1.23
CA GLN A 32 13.83 2.00 -0.21
C GLN A 32 13.00 3.28 -0.21
N VAL A 33 12.57 3.70 0.97
CA VAL A 33 11.85 4.95 1.21
C VAL A 33 12.65 5.82 2.17
N LEU A 34 12.71 7.12 1.91
CA LEU A 34 13.19 8.11 2.87
C LEU A 34 11.99 8.91 3.39
N THR A 35 11.74 8.90 4.71
CA THR A 35 10.80 9.85 5.32
C THR A 35 11.53 11.10 5.81
N VAL A 36 10.97 12.28 5.54
CA VAL A 36 11.44 13.58 6.05
C VAL A 36 10.29 14.21 6.84
N ALA A 37 10.32 14.07 8.16
CA ALA A 37 9.21 14.47 9.03
C ALA A 37 9.64 14.72 10.47
N GLY A 38 8.71 15.19 11.30
CA GLY A 38 8.92 15.29 12.74
C GLY A 38 8.75 13.96 13.47
N SER A 39 9.40 13.84 14.62
CA SER A 39 9.30 12.72 15.56
C SER A 39 8.16 12.94 16.55
N ASP A 40 7.22 11.99 16.59
CA ASP A 40 6.16 11.91 17.60
C ASP A 40 6.62 11.03 18.77
N SER A 41 6.78 11.62 19.96
CA SER A 41 7.18 10.88 21.17
C SER A 41 6.19 9.76 21.56
N GLY A 42 4.92 9.87 21.19
CA GLY A 42 3.90 8.84 21.39
C GLY A 42 3.95 7.71 20.37
N ALA A 43 4.78 7.84 19.33
CA ALA A 43 4.98 6.89 18.24
C ALA A 43 3.70 6.51 17.48
N GLY A 44 2.65 7.33 17.52
CA GLY A 44 1.40 7.09 16.78
C GLY A 44 1.41 7.71 15.39
N ALA A 45 2.14 8.81 15.21
CA ALA A 45 2.31 9.55 13.97
C ALA A 45 3.80 9.79 13.66
N GLY A 46 4.10 10.76 12.79
CA GLY A 46 5.45 11.20 12.48
C GLY A 46 6.34 10.11 11.88
N ILE A 47 7.65 10.28 12.01
CA ILE A 47 8.64 9.32 11.50
C ILE A 47 8.42 7.91 12.07
N GLN A 48 7.90 7.78 13.29
CA GLN A 48 7.63 6.48 13.91
C GLN A 48 6.53 5.72 13.15
N ALA A 49 5.43 6.39 12.80
CA ALA A 49 4.39 5.77 11.97
C ALA A 49 4.94 5.42 10.58
N ASP A 50 5.73 6.32 9.99
CA ASP A 50 6.31 6.11 8.67
C ASP A 50 7.21 4.86 8.62
N LEU A 51 8.12 4.70 9.59
CA LEU A 51 9.00 3.55 9.71
C LEU A 51 8.21 2.26 9.97
N LYS A 52 7.21 2.28 10.87
CA LYS A 52 6.36 1.12 11.18
C LYS A 52 5.60 0.64 9.95
N VAL A 53 5.05 1.57 9.17
CA VAL A 53 4.32 1.23 7.94
C VAL A 53 5.25 0.63 6.91
N CYS A 54 6.40 1.26 6.65
CA CYS A 54 7.36 0.71 5.70
C CYS A 54 7.81 -0.70 6.10
N ALA A 55 8.10 -0.92 7.38
CA ALA A 55 8.42 -2.24 7.92
C ALA A 55 7.26 -3.23 7.73
N ALA A 56 6.01 -2.85 8.06
CA ALA A 56 4.82 -3.68 7.84
C ALA A 56 4.56 -3.97 6.36
N ARG A 57 5.07 -3.14 5.45
CA ARG A 57 5.01 -3.32 4.00
C ARG A 57 6.26 -4.02 3.44
N GLY A 58 7.25 -4.38 4.23
CA GLY A 58 8.47 -5.05 3.74
C GLY A 58 9.37 -4.14 2.89
N VAL A 59 9.45 -2.86 3.24
CA VAL A 59 10.25 -1.83 2.56
C VAL A 59 11.27 -1.27 3.54
N TYR A 60 12.52 -1.09 3.10
CA TYR A 60 13.53 -0.44 3.93
C TYR A 60 13.22 1.05 4.02
N CYS A 61 13.22 1.61 5.22
CA CYS A 61 12.90 3.01 5.43
C CYS A 61 13.92 3.69 6.33
N ALA A 62 14.52 4.75 5.80
CA ALA A 62 15.36 5.65 6.56
C ALA A 62 14.59 6.94 6.88
N SER A 63 15.14 7.76 7.78
CA SER A 63 14.47 8.98 8.24
C SER A 63 15.42 10.15 8.33
N VAL A 64 14.93 11.34 7.97
CA VAL A 64 15.47 12.63 8.38
C VAL A 64 14.47 13.32 9.30
N ILE A 65 14.94 13.75 10.47
CA ILE A 65 14.09 14.37 11.48
C ILE A 65 14.12 15.89 11.29
N THR A 66 12.95 16.51 11.17
CA THR A 66 12.80 17.97 11.03
C THR A 66 12.47 18.68 12.35
N ALA A 67 11.83 17.96 13.27
CA ALA A 67 11.51 18.43 14.61
C ALA A 67 11.26 17.23 15.53
N VAL A 68 11.37 17.45 16.84
CA VAL A 68 10.96 16.49 17.87
C VAL A 68 9.81 17.09 18.66
N THR A 69 8.69 16.36 18.78
CA THR A 69 7.56 16.79 19.60
C THR A 69 7.57 16.05 20.93
N ALA A 70 7.50 16.79 22.04
CA ALA A 70 7.06 16.24 23.31
C ALA A 70 5.54 16.09 23.21
N GLN A 71 5.10 14.90 22.80
CA GLN A 71 3.72 14.61 22.43
C GLN A 71 3.30 13.25 22.98
N ASN A 72 2.02 13.13 23.33
CA ASN A 72 1.38 11.88 23.66
C ASN A 72 -0.11 11.94 23.26
N THR A 73 -0.90 10.93 23.61
CA THR A 73 -2.34 10.86 23.28
C THR A 73 -3.15 12.08 23.74
N ARG A 74 -2.69 12.85 24.74
CA ARG A 74 -3.35 14.06 25.25
C ARG A 74 -3.00 15.33 24.45
N GLY A 75 -2.14 15.24 23.44
CA GLY A 75 -1.74 16.36 22.58
C GLY A 75 -0.25 16.66 22.62
N VAL A 76 0.12 17.80 22.07
CA VAL A 76 1.51 18.29 21.97
C VAL A 76 1.80 19.24 23.13
N GLN A 77 2.85 18.97 23.91
CA GLN A 77 3.29 19.82 25.03
C GLN A 77 4.41 20.77 24.62
N SER A 78 5.29 20.34 23.72
CA SER A 78 6.38 21.16 23.20
C SER A 78 6.84 20.65 21.85
N VAL A 79 7.44 21.54 21.06
CA VAL A 79 8.03 21.23 19.76
C VAL A 79 9.42 21.84 19.72
N HIS A 80 10.42 21.02 19.41
CA HIS A 80 11.79 21.45 19.18
C HIS A 80 12.14 21.27 17.71
N LEU A 81 12.39 22.37 17.01
CA LEU A 81 12.77 22.36 15.59
C LEU A 81 14.26 22.05 15.48
N LEU A 82 14.63 21.14 14.58
CA LEU A 82 16.03 20.90 14.29
C LEU A 82 16.59 22.03 13.43
N PRO A 83 17.84 22.46 13.64
CA PRO A 83 18.46 23.48 12.81
C PRO A 83 18.50 23.05 11.33
N PRO A 84 18.17 23.94 10.36
CA PRO A 84 18.14 23.59 8.94
C PRO A 84 19.46 23.03 8.40
N GLU A 85 20.58 23.52 8.90
CA GLU A 85 21.92 23.01 8.58
C GLU A 85 22.06 21.52 8.95
N PHE A 86 21.57 21.13 10.13
CA PHE A 86 21.64 19.74 10.58
C PHE A 86 20.63 18.85 9.85
N VAL A 87 19.48 19.39 9.42
CA VAL A 87 18.56 18.68 8.52
C VAL A 87 19.21 18.44 7.15
N SER A 88 19.97 19.41 6.64
CA SER A 88 20.74 19.27 5.40
C SER A 88 21.83 18.22 5.52
N GLU A 89 22.57 18.20 6.64
CA GLU A 89 23.58 17.18 6.92
C GLU A 89 22.99 15.77 6.95
N GLN A 90 21.84 15.58 7.61
CA GLN A 90 21.11 14.30 7.60
C GLN A 90 20.70 13.88 6.18
N LEU A 91 20.11 14.80 5.40
CA LEU A 91 19.70 14.53 4.01
C LEU A 91 20.91 14.11 3.15
N LYS A 92 22.01 14.87 3.19
CA LYS A 92 23.23 14.55 2.44
C LYS A 92 23.81 13.21 2.86
N SER A 93 23.84 12.93 4.16
CA SER A 93 24.39 11.67 4.67
C SER A 93 23.65 10.45 4.12
N VAL A 94 22.32 10.50 4.03
CA VAL A 94 21.54 9.35 3.56
C VAL A 94 21.40 9.34 2.03
N LEU A 95 21.18 10.49 1.39
CA LEU A 95 20.98 10.56 -0.07
C LEU A 95 22.26 10.30 -0.89
N SER A 96 23.45 10.49 -0.29
CA SER A 96 24.73 10.22 -0.96
C SER A 96 25.18 8.76 -0.89
N ASP A 97 24.54 7.93 -0.04
CA ASP A 97 24.92 6.53 0.20
C ASP A 97 23.81 5.54 -0.19
N PHE A 98 22.54 5.90 0.00
CA PHE A 98 21.40 5.02 -0.24
C PHE A 98 20.67 5.34 -1.56
N ASP A 99 20.21 4.29 -2.23
CA ASP A 99 19.41 4.36 -3.47
C ASP A 99 17.91 4.47 -3.14
N PHE A 100 17.45 5.60 -2.61
CA PHE A 100 16.03 5.78 -2.30
C PHE A 100 15.14 5.85 -3.55
N ASP A 101 14.11 4.98 -3.60
CA ASP A 101 13.13 4.99 -4.68
C ASP A 101 12.10 6.12 -4.50
N VAL A 102 11.76 6.45 -3.26
CA VAL A 102 10.69 7.40 -2.93
C VAL A 102 11.08 8.22 -1.71
N VAL A 103 10.83 9.52 -1.76
CA VAL A 103 10.86 10.39 -0.58
C VAL A 103 9.43 10.69 -0.17
N LYS A 104 9.12 10.53 1.12
CA LYS A 104 7.86 10.95 1.73
C LYS A 104 8.14 12.12 2.66
N THR A 105 7.38 13.21 2.54
CA THR A 105 7.44 14.31 3.50
C THR A 105 6.27 14.27 4.46
N GLY A 106 6.50 14.64 5.71
CA GLY A 106 5.48 14.89 6.73
C GLY A 106 5.54 16.33 7.22
N MET A 107 5.62 16.53 8.54
CA MET A 107 5.75 17.86 9.12
C MET A 107 7.05 18.54 8.67
N LEU A 108 6.94 19.64 7.91
CA LEU A 108 8.01 20.55 7.54
C LEU A 108 7.76 21.90 8.24
N PRO A 109 8.46 22.19 9.36
CA PRO A 109 8.02 23.22 10.30
C PRO A 109 8.43 24.65 9.94
N SER A 110 9.23 24.85 8.89
CA SER A 110 9.68 26.18 8.49
C SER A 110 10.01 26.27 7.01
N THR A 111 10.06 27.50 6.48
CA THR A 111 10.46 27.81 5.11
C THR A 111 11.87 27.33 4.80
N GLU A 112 12.79 27.47 5.75
CA GLU A 112 14.19 27.06 5.63
C GLU A 112 14.32 25.53 5.51
N ILE A 113 13.51 24.76 6.25
CA ILE A 113 13.49 23.30 6.11
C ILE A 113 12.98 22.88 4.73
N VAL A 114 11.96 23.56 4.19
CA VAL A 114 11.46 23.29 2.84
C VAL A 114 12.53 23.62 1.80
N GLU A 115 13.24 24.75 1.93
CA GLU A 115 14.38 25.10 1.07
C GLU A 115 15.48 24.04 1.08
N VAL A 116 15.89 23.60 2.28
CA VAL A 116 16.91 22.56 2.45
C VAL A 116 16.49 21.25 1.78
N LEU A 117 15.22 20.85 1.94
CA LEU A 117 14.68 19.67 1.26
C LEU A 117 14.77 19.83 -0.27
N LEU A 118 14.31 20.95 -0.81
CA LEU A 118 14.28 21.20 -2.25
C LEU A 118 15.68 21.22 -2.87
N GLN A 119 16.65 21.83 -2.19
CA GLN A 119 18.05 21.85 -2.62
C GLN A 119 18.63 20.44 -2.69
N ASN A 120 18.46 19.65 -1.62
CA ASN A 120 18.98 18.28 -1.58
C ASN A 120 18.29 17.34 -2.59
N LEU A 121 16.99 17.48 -2.83
CA LEU A 121 16.31 16.68 -3.86
C LEU A 121 16.67 17.10 -5.29
N SER A 122 17.15 18.33 -5.48
CA SER A 122 17.73 18.77 -6.76
C SER A 122 19.08 18.12 -7.02
N ASP A 123 19.92 17.99 -5.98
CA ASP A 123 21.24 17.37 -6.07
C ASP A 123 21.14 15.83 -6.14
N PHE A 124 20.16 15.26 -5.46
CA PHE A 124 19.90 13.82 -5.35
C PHE A 124 18.46 13.49 -5.79
N PRO A 125 18.19 13.39 -7.10
CA PRO A 125 16.85 13.14 -7.60
C PRO A 125 16.36 11.74 -7.23
N VAL A 126 15.08 11.65 -6.85
CA VAL A 126 14.39 10.39 -6.54
C VAL A 126 13.27 10.13 -7.55
N ARG A 127 12.85 8.87 -7.66
CA ARG A 127 11.82 8.48 -8.66
C ARG A 127 10.44 9.03 -8.33
N ALA A 128 10.10 9.19 -7.05
CA ALA A 128 8.83 9.80 -6.65
C ALA A 128 8.93 10.61 -5.35
N LEU A 129 8.15 11.69 -5.28
CA LEU A 129 7.94 12.50 -4.08
C LEU A 129 6.48 12.43 -3.62
N VAL A 130 6.26 11.89 -2.42
CA VAL A 130 4.95 11.84 -1.74
C VAL A 130 4.89 12.93 -0.68
N VAL A 131 3.97 13.88 -0.80
CA VAL A 131 3.82 14.99 0.14
C VAL A 131 2.57 14.81 1.01
N ASP A 132 2.75 14.64 2.32
CA ASP A 132 1.70 14.75 3.33
C ASP A 132 1.79 16.15 3.93
N PRO A 133 0.94 17.11 3.51
CA PRO A 133 1.13 18.51 3.86
C PRO A 133 0.60 18.81 5.26
N VAL A 134 1.29 18.27 6.27
CA VAL A 134 0.92 18.39 7.69
C VAL A 134 1.01 19.85 8.14
N MET A 135 -0.13 20.52 8.22
CA MET A 135 -0.25 21.94 8.60
C MET A 135 -0.81 22.15 10.01
N VAL A 136 -1.52 21.16 10.54
CA VAL A 136 -2.20 21.21 11.85
C VAL A 136 -1.89 19.91 12.57
N SER A 137 -1.51 19.97 13.84
CA SER A 137 -1.37 18.76 14.63
C SER A 137 -2.73 18.08 14.73
N THR A 138 -2.77 16.76 14.89
CA THR A 138 -4.03 16.03 15.10
C THR A 138 -4.79 16.54 16.35
N SER A 139 -4.10 17.23 17.26
CA SER A 139 -4.65 17.93 18.44
C SER A 139 -5.03 19.40 18.20
N GLY A 140 -5.01 19.89 16.96
CA GLY A 140 -5.52 21.21 16.59
C GLY A 140 -4.54 22.39 16.69
N HIS A 141 -3.25 22.15 16.99
CA HIS A 141 -2.26 23.23 16.99
C HIS A 141 -1.86 23.57 15.55
N VAL A 142 -1.93 24.84 15.18
CA VAL A 142 -1.41 25.33 13.90
C VAL A 142 0.11 25.15 13.91
N LEU A 143 0.60 24.27 13.04
CA LEU A 143 2.03 23.96 12.90
C LEU A 143 2.67 24.76 11.75
N ALA A 144 1.86 25.35 10.87
CA ALA A 144 2.32 26.10 9.71
C ALA A 144 1.77 27.55 9.70
N GLY A 145 2.67 28.54 9.69
CA GLY A 145 2.34 29.95 9.44
C GLY A 145 2.05 30.23 7.96
N SER A 146 1.57 31.44 7.65
CA SER A 146 1.23 31.85 6.26
C SER A 146 2.41 31.78 5.29
N SER A 147 3.64 32.05 5.74
CA SER A 147 4.87 31.93 4.94
C SER A 147 5.14 30.50 4.49
N ILE A 148 4.85 29.52 5.35
CA ILE A 148 5.02 28.09 5.04
C ILE A 148 4.01 27.68 3.97
N LEU A 149 2.77 28.16 4.03
CA LEU A 149 1.78 27.85 2.98
C LEU A 149 2.19 28.38 1.60
N SER A 150 2.79 29.57 1.54
CA SER A 150 3.29 30.17 0.29
C SER A 150 4.41 29.31 -0.31
N ILE A 151 5.44 28.93 0.47
CA ILE A 151 6.52 28.09 -0.07
C ILE A 151 6.04 26.70 -0.50
N PHE A 152 5.04 26.14 0.20
CA PHE A 152 4.43 24.88 -0.21
C PHE A 152 3.83 25.02 -1.61
N ARG A 153 2.95 26.00 -1.82
CA ARG A 153 2.26 26.24 -3.10
C ARG A 153 3.23 26.57 -4.24
N GLU A 154 4.20 27.43 -3.97
CA GLU A 154 5.07 27.99 -5.00
C GLU A 154 6.22 27.06 -5.38
N ARG A 155 6.66 26.19 -4.47
CA ARG A 155 7.90 25.42 -4.66
C ARG A 155 7.82 23.93 -4.37
N LEU A 156 7.09 23.50 -3.33
CA LEU A 156 7.02 22.07 -2.98
C LEU A 156 5.96 21.32 -3.80
N LEU A 157 4.74 21.83 -3.86
CA LEU A 157 3.64 21.20 -4.61
C LEU A 157 3.99 21.01 -6.10
N PRO A 158 4.63 21.96 -6.81
CA PRO A 158 4.95 21.80 -8.23
C PRO A 158 5.87 20.63 -8.58
N ILE A 159 6.65 20.12 -7.62
CA ILE A 159 7.56 18.99 -7.84
C ILE A 159 7.03 17.67 -7.25
N ALA A 160 5.88 17.69 -6.58
CA ALA A 160 5.32 16.51 -5.95
C ALA A 160 4.70 15.57 -6.98
N ASP A 161 4.98 14.27 -6.88
CA ASP A 161 4.21 13.28 -7.64
C ASP A 161 2.80 13.16 -7.08
N ILE A 162 2.66 13.05 -5.76
CA ILE A 162 1.34 13.02 -5.12
C ILE A 162 1.32 13.85 -3.86
N ILE A 163 0.24 14.61 -3.67
CA ILE A 163 -0.07 15.24 -2.39
C ILE A 163 -1.29 14.56 -1.75
N THR A 164 -1.30 14.50 -0.42
CA THR A 164 -2.34 13.78 0.34
C THR A 164 -3.04 14.65 1.40
N PRO A 165 -3.52 15.87 1.10
CA PRO A 165 -4.14 16.73 2.11
C PRO A 165 -5.46 16.16 2.66
N ASN A 166 -5.76 16.35 3.95
CA ASN A 166 -7.13 16.25 4.45
C ASN A 166 -7.97 17.49 4.06
N VAL A 167 -9.26 17.50 4.35
CA VAL A 167 -10.14 18.64 4.00
C VAL A 167 -9.69 19.98 4.60
N LYS A 168 -9.15 19.99 5.82
CA LYS A 168 -8.67 21.22 6.49
C LYS A 168 -7.37 21.73 5.85
N GLU A 169 -6.48 20.80 5.51
CA GLU A 169 -5.23 21.05 4.81
C GLU A 169 -5.51 21.55 3.37
N ALA A 170 -6.42 20.90 2.64
CA ALA A 170 -6.83 21.32 1.31
C ALA A 170 -7.45 22.73 1.34
N SER A 171 -8.32 23.00 2.32
CA SER A 171 -8.87 24.34 2.57
C SER A 171 -7.77 25.38 2.78
N ALA A 172 -6.81 25.10 3.68
CA ALA A 172 -5.69 26.00 3.96
C ALA A 172 -4.80 26.24 2.73
N LEU A 173 -4.47 25.20 1.96
CA LEU A 173 -3.71 25.31 0.72
C LEU A 173 -4.46 26.08 -0.37
N LEU A 174 -5.79 26.07 -0.37
CA LEU A 174 -6.59 26.82 -1.33
C LEU A 174 -6.94 28.24 -0.85
N GLY A 175 -6.53 28.66 0.35
CA GLY A 175 -6.79 30.02 0.85
C GLY A 175 -8.03 30.14 1.73
N GLY A 176 -8.47 29.06 2.36
CA GLY A 176 -9.50 29.06 3.42
C GLY A 176 -10.91 28.72 2.95
N PHE A 177 -11.09 28.18 1.75
CA PHE A 177 -12.41 27.75 1.26
C PHE A 177 -12.95 26.58 2.09
N ARG A 178 -14.24 26.60 2.44
CA ARG A 178 -14.87 25.47 3.13
C ARG A 178 -15.07 24.30 2.16
N ILE A 179 -14.76 23.10 2.64
CA ILE A 179 -14.93 21.84 1.91
C ILE A 179 -15.84 20.98 2.78
N GLU A 180 -17.11 20.87 2.42
CA GLU A 180 -18.15 20.22 3.25
C GLU A 180 -18.76 19.00 2.55
N THR A 181 -18.55 18.86 1.24
CA THR A 181 -19.10 17.76 0.44
C THR A 181 -18.03 17.05 -0.41
N VAL A 182 -18.36 15.86 -0.91
CA VAL A 182 -17.51 15.14 -1.89
C VAL A 182 -17.36 15.93 -3.19
N ALA A 183 -18.37 16.71 -3.59
CA ALA A 183 -18.28 17.59 -4.75
C ALA A 183 -17.26 18.73 -4.53
N ASP A 184 -17.21 19.30 -3.32
CA ASP A 184 -16.20 20.28 -2.95
C ASP A 184 -14.80 19.65 -2.95
N MET A 185 -14.66 18.42 -2.45
CA MET A 185 -13.38 17.70 -2.50
C MET A 185 -12.89 17.48 -3.93
N ARG A 186 -13.78 17.17 -4.89
CA ARG A 186 -13.42 17.04 -6.30
C ARG A 186 -12.95 18.37 -6.88
N SER A 187 -13.65 19.45 -6.55
CA SER A 187 -13.26 20.81 -6.96
C SER A 187 -11.89 21.19 -6.37
N ALA A 188 -11.69 20.92 -5.08
CA ALA A 188 -10.42 21.15 -4.38
C ALA A 188 -9.28 20.33 -4.98
N ALA A 189 -9.50 19.04 -5.28
CA ALA A 189 -8.50 18.19 -5.89
C ALA A 189 -8.05 18.72 -7.26
N LYS A 190 -8.99 19.25 -8.06
CA LYS A 190 -8.67 19.88 -9.35
C LYS A 190 -7.86 21.17 -9.17
N SER A 191 -8.28 22.08 -8.30
CA SER A 191 -7.55 23.32 -8.06
C SER A 191 -6.15 23.09 -7.46
N LEU A 192 -6.00 22.07 -6.60
CA LEU A 192 -4.71 21.67 -6.08
C LEU A 192 -3.80 21.07 -7.17
N HIS A 193 -4.37 20.29 -8.10
CA HIS A 193 -3.61 19.75 -9.23
C HIS A 193 -3.10 20.87 -10.16
N GLU A 194 -3.88 21.94 -10.35
CA GLU A 194 -3.48 23.13 -11.11
C GLU A 194 -2.28 23.87 -10.49
N MET A 195 -1.96 23.61 -9.21
CA MET A 195 -0.74 24.12 -8.55
C MET A 195 0.52 23.31 -8.90
N GLY A 196 0.40 22.20 -9.64
CA GLY A 196 1.52 21.44 -10.19
C GLY A 196 1.71 19.98 -9.73
N PRO A 197 1.20 19.48 -8.59
CA PRO A 197 1.31 18.07 -8.24
C PRO A 197 0.72 17.17 -9.32
N ARG A 198 1.40 16.07 -9.67
CA ARG A 198 0.92 15.16 -10.73
C ARG A 198 -0.39 14.46 -10.36
N PHE A 199 -0.53 14.11 -9.08
CA PHE A 199 -1.69 13.43 -8.52
C PHE A 199 -2.11 14.09 -7.20
N VAL A 200 -3.41 14.09 -6.91
CA VAL A 200 -3.95 14.66 -5.68
C VAL A 200 -4.89 13.67 -5.02
N LEU A 201 -4.70 13.42 -3.72
CA LEU A 201 -5.62 12.64 -2.89
C LEU A 201 -6.15 13.51 -1.75
N VAL A 202 -7.38 14.00 -1.88
CA VAL A 202 -8.06 14.73 -0.81
C VAL A 202 -8.71 13.71 0.12
N LYS A 203 -8.26 13.67 1.38
CA LYS A 203 -8.74 12.74 2.42
C LYS A 203 -9.99 13.31 3.08
N GLY A 204 -11.10 12.58 3.04
CA GLY A 204 -12.41 13.05 3.52
C GLY A 204 -12.82 12.53 4.89
N GLY A 205 -11.96 11.79 5.60
CA GLY A 205 -12.27 11.25 6.94
C GLY A 205 -12.81 12.28 7.95
N ASP A 206 -12.49 13.56 7.76
CA ASP A 206 -12.95 14.68 8.59
C ASP A 206 -14.24 15.35 8.08
N LEU A 207 -14.85 14.87 6.99
CA LEU A 207 -16.14 15.38 6.52
C LEU A 207 -17.22 15.16 7.59
N PRO A 208 -18.06 16.18 7.88
CA PRO A 208 -19.18 16.05 8.81
C PRO A 208 -20.20 15.01 8.33
N ASP A 209 -20.82 14.31 9.28
CA ASP A 209 -22.09 13.57 9.08
C ASP A 209 -22.16 12.59 7.90
N SER A 210 -21.05 11.92 7.57
CA SER A 210 -21.02 10.84 6.58
C SER A 210 -20.81 9.47 7.25
N SER A 211 -21.72 8.53 6.98
CA SER A 211 -21.58 7.11 7.35
C SER A 211 -20.35 6.46 6.69
N ASP A 212 -19.90 7.02 5.58
CA ASP A 212 -18.74 6.56 4.82
C ASP A 212 -17.54 7.50 5.03
N SER A 213 -16.34 6.92 5.03
CA SER A 213 -15.10 7.66 4.77
C SER A 213 -14.85 7.62 3.26
N VAL A 214 -14.83 8.80 2.65
CA VAL A 214 -14.63 8.97 1.20
C VAL A 214 -13.35 9.77 0.97
N ASP A 215 -12.41 9.21 0.22
CA ASP A 215 -11.25 9.94 -0.27
C ASP A 215 -11.38 10.16 -1.78
N VAL A 216 -11.00 11.34 -2.26
CA VAL A 216 -11.08 11.72 -3.67
C VAL A 216 -9.67 11.78 -4.25
N TYR A 217 -9.37 10.84 -5.15
CA TYR A 217 -8.15 10.82 -5.94
C TYR A 217 -8.40 11.45 -7.32
N PHE A 218 -7.47 12.29 -7.78
CA PHE A 218 -7.48 12.90 -9.09
C PHE A 218 -6.11 12.77 -9.76
N ASP A 219 -6.09 12.32 -11.01
CA ASP A 219 -4.86 12.10 -11.80
C ASP A 219 -4.60 13.13 -12.90
N GLY A 220 -5.37 14.22 -12.90
CA GLY A 220 -5.36 15.23 -13.94
C GLY A 220 -6.38 14.99 -15.06
N LYS A 221 -7.02 13.80 -15.10
CA LYS A 221 -8.02 13.45 -16.10
C LYS A 221 -9.29 12.89 -15.47
N GLU A 222 -9.13 11.89 -14.61
CA GLU A 222 -10.21 11.12 -14.01
C GLU A 222 -10.20 11.26 -12.48
N PHE A 223 -11.41 11.22 -11.93
CA PHE A 223 -11.62 11.16 -10.50
C PHE A 223 -11.93 9.73 -10.07
N HIS A 224 -11.32 9.30 -8.98
CA HIS A 224 -11.63 8.05 -8.31
C HIS A 224 -12.03 8.31 -6.87
N GLU A 225 -13.26 7.94 -6.52
CA GLU A 225 -13.76 8.01 -5.14
C GLU A 225 -13.49 6.68 -4.45
N LEU A 226 -12.75 6.73 -3.35
CA LEU A 226 -12.39 5.56 -2.55
C LEU A 226 -13.27 5.56 -1.30
N ARG A 227 -14.29 4.71 -1.33
CA ARG A 227 -15.33 4.65 -0.29
C ARG A 227 -15.12 3.44 0.62
N SER A 228 -15.26 3.66 1.91
CA SER A 228 -15.26 2.62 2.94
C SER A 228 -16.24 2.99 4.06
N PRO A 229 -16.85 2.04 4.76
CA PRO A 229 -17.58 2.33 5.99
C PRO A 229 -16.72 3.11 6.98
N ARG A 230 -17.29 4.10 7.66
CA ARG A 230 -16.58 4.82 8.73
C ARG A 230 -16.46 3.90 9.95
N ILE A 231 -15.23 3.68 10.42
CA ILE A 231 -14.96 2.86 11.60
C ILE A 231 -15.12 3.73 12.85
N ALA A 232 -16.06 3.35 13.72
CA ALA A 232 -16.28 4.04 14.99
C ALA A 232 -15.16 3.70 15.98
N THR A 233 -14.12 4.55 16.04
CA THR A 233 -13.03 4.41 17.00
C THR A 233 -12.41 5.77 17.34
N ARG A 234 -11.80 5.88 18.52
CA ARG A 234 -10.93 6.99 18.89
C ARG A 234 -9.50 6.84 18.37
N ASN A 235 -9.14 5.68 17.84
CA ASN A 235 -7.77 5.34 17.50
C ASN A 235 -7.37 5.84 16.11
N THR A 236 -7.48 7.15 15.89
CA THR A 236 -7.26 7.81 14.59
C THR A 236 -5.94 8.58 14.52
N HIS A 237 -5.13 8.56 15.58
CA HIS A 237 -3.86 9.29 15.61
C HIS A 237 -2.88 8.68 14.60
N GLY A 238 -2.39 9.51 13.66
CA GLY A 238 -1.41 9.09 12.65
C GLY A 238 -1.97 8.44 11.38
N THR A 239 -3.29 8.48 11.13
CA THR A 239 -3.90 7.95 9.89
C THR A 239 -3.32 8.60 8.63
N GLY A 240 -3.14 9.93 8.63
CA GLY A 240 -2.55 10.67 7.51
C GLY A 240 -1.12 10.22 7.18
N CYS A 241 -0.22 10.24 8.16
CA CYS A 241 1.16 9.79 7.98
C CYS A 241 1.22 8.34 7.52
N THR A 242 0.36 7.49 8.08
CA THR A 242 0.27 6.08 7.71
C THR A 242 -0.16 5.87 6.27
N LEU A 243 -1.18 6.61 5.81
CA LEU A 243 -1.66 6.56 4.43
C LEU A 243 -0.55 6.96 3.45
N ALA A 244 0.07 8.12 3.67
CA ALA A 244 1.13 8.64 2.81
C ALA A 244 2.35 7.71 2.78
N SER A 245 2.76 7.16 3.92
CA SER A 245 3.88 6.21 3.99
C SER A 245 3.55 4.87 3.35
N CYS A 246 2.30 4.41 3.41
CA CYS A 246 1.88 3.21 2.69
C CYS A 246 1.90 3.44 1.18
N ILE A 247 1.46 4.61 0.69
CA ILE A 247 1.59 5.00 -0.72
C ILE A 247 3.07 4.98 -1.13
N ALA A 248 3.94 5.62 -0.35
CA ALA A 248 5.38 5.65 -0.64
C ALA A 248 5.99 4.24 -0.71
N ALA A 249 5.65 3.36 0.24
CA ALA A 249 6.12 1.98 0.27
C ALA A 249 5.63 1.17 -0.95
N GLU A 250 4.37 1.32 -1.36
CA GLU A 250 3.84 0.61 -2.54
C GLU A 250 4.41 1.17 -3.85
N LEU A 251 4.64 2.47 -3.93
CA LEU A 251 5.34 3.08 -5.05
C LEU A 251 6.75 2.52 -5.14
N ALA A 252 7.52 2.46 -4.05
CA ALA A 252 8.88 1.90 -4.01
C ALA A 252 8.94 0.47 -4.56
N LYS A 253 7.91 -0.35 -4.32
CA LYS A 253 7.77 -1.70 -4.90
C LYS A 253 7.44 -1.74 -6.39
N GLY A 254 7.18 -0.60 -7.02
CA GLY A 254 6.84 -0.48 -8.42
C GLY A 254 5.34 -0.47 -8.74
N SER A 255 4.46 -0.33 -7.73
CA SER A 255 3.02 -0.18 -7.98
C SER A 255 2.70 1.09 -8.76
N SER A 256 1.63 1.06 -9.56
CA SER A 256 1.06 2.28 -10.14
C SER A 256 0.47 3.18 -9.05
N MET A 257 0.37 4.50 -9.30
CA MET A 257 -0.11 5.46 -8.31
C MET A 257 -1.49 5.12 -7.76
N LEU A 258 -2.49 4.88 -8.61
CA LEU A 258 -3.83 4.51 -8.17
C LEU A 258 -3.85 3.18 -7.40
N SER A 259 -3.02 2.20 -7.79
CA SER A 259 -2.91 0.94 -7.04
C SER A 259 -2.34 1.18 -5.64
N ALA A 260 -1.26 1.96 -5.53
CA ALA A 260 -0.63 2.33 -4.27
C ALA A 260 -1.62 3.04 -3.33
N VAL A 261 -2.39 4.01 -3.84
CA VAL A 261 -3.44 4.71 -3.09
C VAL A 261 -4.53 3.75 -2.61
N LYS A 262 -5.04 2.87 -3.49
CA LYS A 262 -6.06 1.86 -3.13
C LYS A 262 -5.56 0.89 -2.05
N VAL A 263 -4.30 0.46 -2.13
CA VAL A 263 -3.67 -0.40 -1.10
C VAL A 263 -3.54 0.36 0.21
N ALA A 264 -3.09 1.61 0.18
CA ALA A 264 -2.92 2.44 1.36
C ALA A 264 -4.24 2.69 2.10
N LYS A 265 -5.31 3.00 1.36
CA LYS A 265 -6.65 3.19 1.93
C LYS A 265 -7.12 1.93 2.68
N ARG A 266 -7.05 0.77 2.02
CA ARG A 266 -7.39 -0.52 2.64
C ARG A 266 -6.51 -0.84 3.84
N PHE A 267 -5.23 -0.49 3.80
CA PHE A 267 -4.31 -0.71 4.92
C PHE A 267 -4.76 0.07 6.16
N VAL A 268 -5.07 1.37 5.99
CA VAL A 268 -5.57 2.21 7.09
C VAL A 268 -6.90 1.67 7.62
N ASP A 269 -7.86 1.34 6.75
CA ASP A 269 -9.16 0.84 7.18
C ASP A 269 -9.03 -0.46 7.99
N ASN A 270 -8.24 -1.41 7.51
CA ASN A 270 -8.00 -2.66 8.24
C ASN A 270 -7.27 -2.43 9.56
N ALA A 271 -6.32 -1.50 9.61
CA ALA A 271 -5.59 -1.17 10.83
C ALA A 271 -6.51 -0.54 11.88
N LEU A 272 -7.42 0.35 11.45
CA LEU A 272 -8.42 1.00 12.31
C LEU A 272 -9.42 -0.01 12.84
N ASP A 273 -9.96 -0.91 12.01
CA ASP A 273 -10.92 -1.91 12.45
C ASP A 273 -10.29 -2.91 13.43
N TYR A 274 -9.09 -3.41 13.11
CA TYR A 274 -8.32 -4.28 14.01
C TYR A 274 -8.05 -3.61 15.36
N SER A 275 -7.76 -2.30 15.34
CA SER A 275 -7.34 -1.55 16.52
C SER A 275 -8.48 -0.85 17.23
N LYS A 276 -9.75 -1.03 16.81
CA LYS A 276 -10.85 -0.16 17.25
C LYS A 276 -11.05 -0.15 18.77
N ASP A 277 -10.79 -1.29 19.41
CA ASP A 277 -10.95 -1.53 20.85
C ASP A 277 -9.62 -1.47 21.64
N ILE A 278 -8.49 -1.16 20.98
CA ILE A 278 -7.19 -1.04 21.66
C ILE A 278 -7.18 0.19 22.58
N ALA A 279 -6.74 0.02 23.81
CA ALA A 279 -6.60 1.09 24.78
C ALA A 279 -5.13 1.45 25.01
N ILE A 280 -4.61 2.44 24.26
CA ILE A 280 -3.29 3.04 24.49
C ILE A 280 -3.47 4.52 24.81
N GLY A 281 -2.94 4.94 25.96
CA GLY A 281 -3.12 6.29 26.47
C GLY A 281 -4.58 6.66 26.74
N SER A 282 -4.80 7.88 27.20
CA SER A 282 -6.11 8.33 27.69
C SER A 282 -6.56 9.68 27.13
N GLY A 283 -5.88 10.21 26.12
CA GLY A 283 -6.35 11.40 25.43
C GLY A 283 -7.36 11.10 24.33
N MET A 284 -7.82 12.16 23.66
CA MET A 284 -8.94 12.09 22.71
C MET A 284 -8.67 11.18 21.51
N GLN A 285 -7.43 11.10 21.05
CA GLN A 285 -7.04 10.28 19.92
C GLN A 285 -5.94 9.30 20.32
N GLY A 286 -6.21 8.01 20.13
CA GLY A 286 -5.24 6.94 20.37
C GLY A 286 -4.52 6.53 19.09
N PRO A 287 -3.34 5.88 19.19
CA PRO A 287 -2.71 5.23 18.06
C PRO A 287 -3.41 3.91 17.71
N PHE A 288 -3.11 3.36 16.54
CA PHE A 288 -3.52 2.03 16.09
C PHE A 288 -2.29 1.16 15.78
N ASP A 289 -2.50 -0.15 15.64
CA ASP A 289 -1.44 -1.12 15.45
C ASP A 289 -1.05 -1.25 13.96
N HIS A 290 0.07 -0.64 13.57
CA HIS A 290 0.63 -0.74 12.22
C HIS A 290 1.03 -2.17 11.82
N PHE A 291 1.21 -3.09 12.77
CA PHE A 291 1.66 -4.46 12.54
C PHE A 291 0.52 -5.49 12.57
N PHE A 292 -0.74 -5.06 12.53
CA PHE A 292 -1.91 -5.94 12.54
C PHE A 292 -1.81 -7.11 11.54
N GLY A 293 -1.25 -6.86 10.35
CA GLY A 293 -1.07 -7.87 9.31
C GLY A 293 0.05 -8.89 9.58
N LEU A 294 1.02 -8.56 10.43
CA LEU A 294 2.13 -9.45 10.82
C LEU A 294 1.76 -10.35 12.01
N LYS A 295 0.74 -9.97 12.79
CA LYS A 295 0.31 -10.68 14.00
C LYS A 295 -0.72 -11.78 13.73
N LYS A 296 -0.92 -12.16 12.45
CA LYS A 296 -1.69 -13.37 12.14
C LYS A 296 -1.00 -14.56 12.81
N ASP A 297 -1.69 -15.09 13.80
CA ASP A 297 -1.28 -16.15 14.71
C ASP A 297 -0.56 -17.29 13.97
N PRO A 298 0.59 -17.81 14.44
CA PRO A 298 1.14 -19.07 13.95
C PRO A 298 0.11 -20.22 13.99
N GLN A 299 -0.92 -20.15 14.86
CA GLN A 299 -2.05 -21.08 14.89
C GLN A 299 -3.14 -20.79 13.83
N SER A 300 -3.16 -19.60 13.22
CA SER A 300 -4.00 -19.26 12.06
C SER A 300 -3.55 -19.95 10.77
N SER A 301 -2.42 -20.69 10.80
CA SER A 301 -2.05 -21.64 9.76
C SER A 301 -2.87 -22.93 9.78
N ARG A 302 -3.76 -23.13 10.78
CA ARG A 302 -4.85 -24.10 10.65
C ARG A 302 -5.99 -23.47 9.88
N CYS A 303 -5.98 -23.71 8.56
CA CYS A 303 -7.05 -23.39 7.61
C CYS A 303 -7.63 -22.00 7.80
N SER A 304 -7.27 -21.06 6.91
CA SER A 304 -8.28 -20.10 6.44
C SER A 304 -9.55 -20.91 6.19
N ILE A 305 -10.60 -20.65 6.97
CA ILE A 305 -11.89 -21.28 6.79
C ILE A 305 -12.23 -21.04 5.33
N PHE A 306 -12.16 -22.11 4.56
CA PHE A 306 -12.55 -22.12 3.16
C PHE A 306 -13.95 -21.51 3.11
N ASN A 307 -14.08 -20.35 2.47
CA ASN A 307 -15.36 -19.70 2.27
C ASN A 307 -15.91 -20.21 0.93
N PRO A 308 -16.97 -21.05 0.92
CA PRO A 308 -17.52 -21.60 -0.31
C PRO A 308 -18.04 -20.51 -1.26
N ASP A 309 -18.38 -19.33 -0.74
CA ASP A 309 -18.92 -18.20 -1.51
C ASP A 309 -17.84 -17.48 -2.34
N ASP A 310 -16.55 -17.73 -2.08
CA ASP A 310 -15.43 -17.23 -2.91
C ASP A 310 -15.20 -18.12 -4.15
N LEU A 311 -15.91 -19.25 -4.27
CA LEU A 311 -15.87 -20.11 -5.46
C LEU A 311 -16.83 -19.60 -6.53
N PHE A 312 -16.29 -19.02 -7.59
CA PHE A 312 -17.12 -18.42 -8.64
C PHE A 312 -17.75 -19.45 -9.59
N LEU A 313 -17.17 -20.66 -9.72
CA LEU A 313 -17.81 -21.80 -10.41
C LEU A 313 -17.05 -23.11 -10.12
N TYR A 314 -17.78 -24.11 -9.60
CA TYR A 314 -17.29 -25.49 -9.41
C TYR A 314 -17.80 -26.39 -10.54
N ALA A 315 -16.94 -26.72 -11.51
CA ALA A 315 -17.30 -27.61 -12.62
C ALA A 315 -16.82 -29.04 -12.33
N VAL A 316 -17.76 -29.99 -12.20
CA VAL A 316 -17.47 -31.43 -12.18
C VAL A 316 -17.65 -31.99 -13.59
N THR A 317 -16.64 -32.67 -14.13
CA THR A 317 -16.75 -33.30 -15.45
C THR A 317 -16.15 -34.70 -15.46
N ASP A 318 -16.84 -35.64 -16.11
CA ASP A 318 -16.43 -37.03 -16.24
C ASP A 318 -16.52 -37.53 -17.68
N SER A 319 -15.83 -38.63 -17.97
CA SER A 319 -15.74 -39.19 -19.32
C SER A 319 -17.08 -39.64 -19.92
N ARG A 320 -18.06 -40.08 -19.10
CA ARG A 320 -19.40 -40.49 -19.56
C ARG A 320 -20.27 -39.27 -19.85
N MET A 321 -20.26 -38.27 -18.98
CA MET A 321 -20.96 -37.01 -19.21
C MET A 321 -20.47 -36.35 -20.51
N ASN A 322 -19.15 -36.23 -20.70
CA ASN A 322 -18.60 -35.58 -21.90
C ASN A 322 -18.93 -36.34 -23.19
N LYS A 323 -18.96 -37.68 -23.17
CA LYS A 323 -19.44 -38.50 -24.30
C LYS A 323 -20.89 -38.20 -24.66
N LYS A 324 -21.78 -38.00 -23.67
CA LYS A 324 -23.19 -37.63 -23.91
C LYS A 324 -23.32 -36.29 -24.63
N TRP A 325 -22.39 -35.37 -24.40
CA TRP A 325 -22.35 -34.04 -25.02
C TRP A 325 -21.38 -33.94 -26.20
N ASN A 326 -20.90 -35.08 -26.71
CA ASN A 326 -19.99 -35.19 -27.87
C ASN A 326 -18.75 -34.27 -27.79
N ARG A 327 -18.20 -34.09 -26.59
CA ARG A 327 -17.00 -33.27 -26.34
C ARG A 327 -15.92 -34.08 -25.63
N SER A 328 -14.65 -33.72 -25.80
CA SER A 328 -13.58 -34.35 -25.02
C SER A 328 -13.53 -33.77 -23.60
N ILE A 329 -12.83 -34.46 -22.69
CA ILE A 329 -12.58 -33.92 -21.34
C ILE A 329 -11.75 -32.64 -21.38
N VAL A 330 -10.83 -32.54 -22.35
CA VAL A 330 -9.99 -31.36 -22.57
C VAL A 330 -10.84 -30.17 -23.00
N ASP A 331 -11.80 -30.37 -23.89
CA ASP A 331 -12.71 -29.30 -24.34
C ASP A 331 -13.63 -28.85 -23.21
N ALA A 332 -14.09 -29.78 -22.37
CA ALA A 332 -14.90 -29.46 -21.20
C ALA A 332 -14.14 -28.62 -20.16
N VAL A 333 -12.85 -28.92 -19.95
CA VAL A 333 -11.97 -28.13 -19.07
C VAL A 333 -11.73 -26.75 -19.65
N LYS A 334 -11.41 -26.65 -20.95
CA LYS A 334 -11.20 -25.35 -21.61
C LYS A 334 -12.43 -24.45 -21.51
N ALA A 335 -13.60 -24.99 -21.82
CA ALA A 335 -14.86 -24.24 -21.71
C ALA A 335 -15.16 -23.79 -20.27
N ALA A 336 -14.80 -24.60 -19.27
CA ALA A 336 -14.95 -24.23 -17.87
C ALA A 336 -13.98 -23.10 -17.47
N ILE A 337 -12.72 -23.15 -17.92
CA ILE A 337 -11.74 -22.07 -17.72
C ILE A 337 -12.23 -20.78 -18.39
N GLU A 338 -12.67 -20.85 -19.64
CA GLU A 338 -13.21 -19.71 -20.40
C GLU A 338 -14.48 -19.13 -19.74
N GLY A 339 -15.30 -19.98 -19.11
CA GLY A 339 -16.48 -19.60 -18.35
C GLY A 339 -16.21 -19.06 -16.94
N GLY A 340 -14.93 -18.92 -16.53
CA GLY A 340 -14.54 -18.35 -15.24
C GLY A 340 -14.45 -19.34 -14.07
N ALA A 341 -14.35 -20.66 -14.35
CA ALA A 341 -14.15 -21.65 -13.30
C ALA A 341 -12.80 -21.47 -12.58
N THR A 342 -12.88 -21.36 -11.26
CA THR A 342 -11.72 -21.23 -10.38
C THR A 342 -11.24 -22.59 -9.87
N ILE A 343 -12.11 -23.61 -9.86
CA ILE A 343 -11.80 -25.01 -9.52
C ILE A 343 -12.56 -25.93 -10.49
N ILE A 344 -11.86 -26.93 -11.04
CA ILE A 344 -12.45 -27.96 -11.91
C ILE A 344 -12.13 -29.34 -11.33
N GLN A 345 -13.16 -30.13 -11.04
CA GLN A 345 -13.00 -31.51 -10.59
C GLN A 345 -13.14 -32.46 -11.79
N LEU A 346 -12.07 -33.23 -12.04
CA LEU A 346 -12.06 -34.29 -13.06
C LEU A 346 -12.35 -35.64 -12.42
N ARG A 347 -13.27 -36.40 -13.01
CA ARG A 347 -13.54 -37.79 -12.61
C ARG A 347 -13.19 -38.74 -13.75
N PHE A 348 -12.20 -39.60 -13.51
CA PHE A 348 -11.77 -40.63 -14.45
C PHE A 348 -12.32 -41.98 -14.01
N ASP A 349 -12.99 -42.68 -14.93
CA ASP A 349 -13.33 -44.08 -14.76
C ASP A 349 -12.19 -44.91 -15.35
N HIS A 350 -11.25 -45.37 -14.54
CA HIS A 350 -10.37 -46.47 -14.94
C HIS A 350 -10.94 -47.79 -14.40
N VAL A 351 -11.45 -48.61 -15.30
CA VAL A 351 -11.64 -50.04 -15.06
C VAL A 351 -10.28 -50.72 -15.28
N CYS A 352 -9.53 -50.96 -14.21
CA CYS A 352 -8.50 -51.99 -14.17
C CYS A 352 -8.40 -52.54 -12.74
N CYS A 353 -8.68 -53.84 -12.64
CA CYS A 353 -8.43 -54.77 -11.54
C CYS A 353 -7.95 -54.19 -10.18
N ASN A 354 -8.82 -54.30 -9.18
CA ASN A 354 -8.56 -54.37 -7.73
C ASN A 354 -7.94 -53.17 -6.99
N TRP A 355 -7.90 -51.96 -7.55
CA TRP A 355 -7.58 -50.75 -6.79
C TRP A 355 -8.49 -49.59 -7.19
N SER A 356 -9.36 -49.11 -6.29
CA SER A 356 -10.13 -47.89 -6.50
C SER A 356 -9.25 -46.66 -6.24
N PHE A 357 -8.75 -46.02 -7.29
CA PHE A 357 -8.08 -44.73 -7.21
C PHE A 357 -9.11 -43.60 -7.42
N ASN A 358 -9.40 -42.84 -6.35
CA ASN A 358 -9.98 -41.50 -6.49
C ASN A 358 -8.82 -40.52 -6.68
N SER A 359 -8.55 -40.07 -7.90
CA SER A 359 -7.56 -39.02 -8.16
C SER A 359 -8.23 -37.65 -8.09
N PHE A 360 -7.87 -36.85 -7.08
CA PHE A 360 -8.16 -35.42 -7.06
C PHE A 360 -7.10 -34.68 -7.87
N VAL A 361 -7.52 -33.74 -8.72
CA VAL A 361 -6.63 -32.76 -9.35
C VAL A 361 -7.20 -31.38 -9.05
N SER A 362 -6.50 -30.60 -8.24
CA SER A 362 -6.81 -29.20 -7.97
C SER A 362 -5.85 -28.34 -8.78
N LEU A 363 -6.38 -27.49 -9.66
CA LEU A 363 -5.61 -26.46 -10.37
C LEU A 363 -5.94 -25.12 -9.70
N SER A 364 -4.95 -24.50 -9.07
CA SER A 364 -5.08 -23.16 -8.49
C SER A 364 -4.22 -22.19 -9.30
N TYR A 365 -4.83 -21.13 -9.82
CA TYR A 365 -4.14 -20.10 -10.62
C TYR A 365 -3.50 -19.05 -9.70
N GLY A 366 -2.16 -19.03 -9.64
CA GLY A 366 -1.38 -18.01 -8.92
C GLY A 366 -0.51 -17.10 -9.81
N SER A 367 -0.06 -17.60 -10.97
CA SER A 367 0.60 -16.85 -12.06
C SER A 367 0.87 -17.82 -13.23
N PRO A 368 1.20 -17.38 -14.46
CA PRO A 368 1.25 -18.25 -15.64
C PRO A 368 2.33 -19.35 -15.67
N LYS A 369 3.09 -19.59 -14.59
CA LYS A 369 4.24 -20.50 -14.60
C LYS A 369 4.26 -21.61 -13.55
N ASP A 370 3.32 -21.67 -12.62
CA ASP A 370 3.34 -22.71 -11.57
C ASP A 370 2.05 -23.53 -11.59
N ILE A 371 2.13 -24.76 -12.12
CA ILE A 371 1.08 -25.77 -12.02
C ILE A 371 1.47 -26.72 -10.88
N SER A 372 0.76 -26.62 -9.75
CA SER A 372 0.90 -27.55 -8.63
C SER A 372 -0.15 -28.66 -8.76
N VAL A 373 0.29 -29.90 -9.01
CA VAL A 373 -0.61 -31.08 -9.05
C VAL A 373 -0.55 -31.78 -7.69
N LEU A 374 -1.68 -31.81 -6.98
CA LEU A 374 -1.79 -32.46 -5.67
C LEU A 374 -2.53 -33.80 -5.83
N LEU A 375 -1.80 -34.92 -5.73
CA LEU A 375 -2.35 -36.27 -5.75
C LEU A 375 -2.49 -36.80 -4.32
N GLN A 376 -3.71 -36.96 -3.82
CA GLN A 376 -3.99 -37.65 -2.55
C GLN A 376 -4.61 -39.02 -2.82
N GLY A 377 -4.05 -40.07 -2.21
CA GLY A 377 -4.61 -41.43 -2.22
C GLY A 377 -4.99 -41.87 -0.81
N GLU A 378 -6.23 -42.31 -0.62
CA GLU A 378 -6.68 -42.93 0.63
C GLU A 378 -6.51 -44.46 0.58
N ARG A 379 -5.93 -45.05 1.63
CA ARG A 379 -5.93 -46.50 1.85
C ARG A 379 -7.27 -46.90 2.49
N SER A 380 -8.08 -47.69 1.78
CA SER A 380 -9.17 -48.41 2.44
C SER A 380 -8.60 -49.54 3.31
N ARG A 381 -8.92 -49.52 4.61
CA ARG A 381 -8.64 -50.64 5.51
C ARG A 381 -9.63 -51.74 5.20
N ASN A 382 -9.16 -52.85 4.66
CA ASN A 382 -9.89 -54.11 4.66
C ASN A 382 -8.95 -55.24 5.05
N THR A 383 -8.97 -55.66 6.32
CA THR A 383 -8.46 -56.97 6.74
C THR A 383 -9.33 -57.52 7.87
N GLY A 384 -10.32 -58.34 7.49
CA GLY A 384 -10.82 -59.41 8.33
C GLY A 384 -9.92 -60.63 8.17
N VAL A 385 -9.15 -60.93 9.22
CA VAL A 385 -8.65 -62.24 9.67
C VAL A 385 -8.14 -63.25 8.62
N SER A 386 -6.83 -63.54 8.64
CA SER A 386 -6.31 -64.87 9.03
C SER A 386 -4.78 -64.89 9.05
N ARG A 387 -4.23 -65.53 10.09
CA ARG A 387 -2.82 -65.73 10.39
C ARG A 387 -2.07 -66.51 9.31
N ARG A 388 -0.84 -66.11 9.01
CA ARG A 388 0.36 -66.98 9.18
C ARG A 388 1.65 -66.21 8.99
N SER A 389 2.58 -66.51 9.90
CA SER A 389 3.97 -66.08 9.92
C SER A 389 4.76 -66.62 8.74
N LYS A 390 5.71 -65.82 8.22
CA LYS A 390 7.09 -66.23 7.92
C LYS A 390 7.97 -65.02 7.65
N SER A 391 9.15 -65.05 8.27
CA SER A 391 10.26 -64.10 8.17
C SER A 391 11.24 -64.48 7.05
N MET A 392 12.18 -63.56 6.78
CA MET A 392 13.38 -63.61 5.91
C MET A 392 13.10 -63.32 4.42
N HIS A 393 13.87 -62.50 3.70
CA HIS A 393 15.13 -61.79 3.96
C HIS A 393 15.12 -60.44 3.22
#